data_AF-S7V5F3-F1
#
_entry.id   AF-S7V5F3-F1
#
_cell.length_a   1.000
_cell.length_b   1.000
_cell.length_c   1.000
_cell.angle_alpha   90.00
_cell.angle_beta   90.00
_cell.angle_gamma   90.00
#
_symmetry.space_group_name_H-M   'P 1'
#
loop_
_entity.id
_entity.type
_entity.pdbx_description
1 polymer ?
#
loop_
_entity_poly.entity_id
_entity_poly.type
_entity_poly.pdbx_seq_one_letter_code
_entity_poly.pdbx_strand_id
1 'polypeptide(L)'
;MGGLKEAKQDGKDHTPHVEGDVKREAIDRTNNFGQAGETYRRFTEFERNELITNLVNTLSTCRKEIQDQMIENFTKADPDYGKRVAEGLKKVSENNSNGPIGTTETEQAAKQAEQESHPSDPY
;
A
#
# COMPACT_ATOMS: atom_id res chain seq x y z
N MET A 1 -14.52 27.45 43.57
CA MET A 1 -14.36 26.45 42.51
C MET A 1 -15.37 26.76 41.41
N GLY A 2 -14.98 27.56 40.41
CA GLY A 2 -15.78 27.81 39.20
C GLY A 2 -15.08 27.12 38.04
N GLY A 3 -15.54 25.92 37.70
CA GLY A 3 -14.94 25.10 36.65
C GLY A 3 -15.18 25.67 35.25
N LEU A 4 -14.61 25.00 34.25
CA LEU A 4 -14.84 25.31 32.83
C LEU A 4 -16.34 25.20 32.50
N LYS A 5 -16.85 26.12 31.68
CA LYS A 5 -18.19 26.08 31.09
C LYS A 5 -18.08 25.77 29.60
N GLU A 6 -18.99 24.94 29.11
CA GLU A 6 -19.12 24.72 27.67
C GLU A 6 -19.41 26.04 26.95
N ALA A 7 -18.78 26.18 25.77
CA ALA A 7 -19.02 27.29 24.87
C ALA A 7 -20.41 27.16 24.25
N LYS A 8 -20.96 28.31 23.81
CA LYS A 8 -22.25 28.32 23.10
C LYS A 8 -22.09 27.66 21.74
N GLN A 9 -22.88 26.63 21.47
CA GLN A 9 -22.95 26.00 20.16
C GLN A 9 -23.87 26.82 19.23
N ASP A 10 -23.32 27.40 18.16
CA ASP A 10 -24.06 28.24 17.22
C ASP A 10 -24.68 27.48 16.03
N GLY A 11 -24.32 26.20 15.82
CA GLY A 11 -24.84 25.35 14.73
C GLY A 11 -25.89 24.33 15.19
N LYS A 12 -26.75 23.84 14.28
CA LYS A 12 -27.61 22.67 14.57
C LYS A 12 -26.82 21.38 14.40
N ASP A 13 -27.04 20.42 15.29
CA ASP A 13 -26.45 19.10 15.16
C ASP A 13 -26.98 18.34 13.94
N HIS A 14 -26.08 17.65 13.26
CA HIS A 14 -26.47 16.70 12.21
C HIS A 14 -27.09 15.46 12.86
N THR A 15 -28.36 15.18 12.52
CA THR A 15 -29.17 14.11 13.12
C THR A 15 -29.67 13.15 12.03
N PRO A 16 -28.79 12.32 11.45
CA PRO A 16 -29.20 11.35 10.43
C PRO A 16 -30.08 10.25 11.05
N HIS A 17 -31.00 9.70 10.25
CA HIS A 17 -31.73 8.49 10.64
C HIS A 17 -30.80 7.28 10.58
N VAL A 18 -30.89 6.39 11.57
CA VAL A 18 -30.10 5.16 11.67
C VAL A 18 -31.02 4.02 12.09
N GLU A 19 -30.95 2.88 11.42
CA GLU A 19 -31.72 1.66 11.68
C GLU A 19 -30.85 0.40 11.54
N GLY A 20 -31.27 -0.71 12.16
CA GLY A 20 -30.60 -2.03 12.08
C GLY A 20 -30.41 -2.72 13.43
N ASP A 21 -29.97 -3.99 13.39
CA ASP A 21 -29.66 -4.77 14.59
C ASP A 21 -28.27 -4.44 15.15
N VAL A 22 -28.12 -4.51 16.47
CA VAL A 22 -26.81 -4.37 17.13
C VAL A 22 -26.05 -5.69 17.06
N LYS A 23 -25.17 -5.83 16.06
CA LYS A 23 -24.38 -7.06 15.81
C LYS A 23 -22.94 -6.77 15.36
N ARG A 24 -22.09 -7.80 15.38
CA ARG A 24 -20.74 -7.78 14.82
C ARG A 24 -20.72 -8.61 13.53
N GLU A 25 -20.64 -7.94 12.39
CA GLU A 25 -20.60 -8.60 11.08
C GLU A 25 -19.73 -7.81 10.10
N ALA A 26 -19.31 -8.50 9.04
CA ALA A 26 -18.66 -7.83 7.91
C ALA A 26 -19.71 -7.02 7.12
N ILE A 27 -19.26 -5.95 6.47
CA ILE A 27 -20.11 -5.18 5.57
C ILE A 27 -20.45 -6.00 4.32
N ASP A 28 -21.64 -5.79 3.74
CA ASP A 28 -22.09 -6.55 2.57
C ASP A 28 -21.20 -6.38 1.33
N ARG A 29 -20.67 -5.17 1.14
CA ARG A 29 -19.88 -4.80 -0.06
C ARG A 29 -18.41 -4.57 0.30
N THR A 30 -17.73 -5.64 0.70
CA THR A 30 -16.31 -5.57 1.13
C THR A 30 -15.36 -5.08 0.03
N ASN A 31 -15.51 -5.59 -1.21
CA ASN A 31 -14.71 -5.22 -2.38
C ASN A 31 -13.22 -4.98 -2.07
N ASN A 32 -12.57 -5.98 -1.45
CA ASN A 32 -11.22 -5.83 -0.89
C ASN A 32 -10.12 -5.51 -1.93
N PHE A 33 -10.35 -5.81 -3.21
CA PHE A 33 -9.31 -5.78 -4.24
C PHE A 33 -9.57 -4.81 -5.39
N GLY A 34 -10.83 -4.40 -5.62
CA GLY A 34 -11.20 -3.61 -6.80
C GLY A 34 -10.44 -2.28 -6.88
N GLN A 35 -10.49 -1.49 -5.80
CA GLN A 35 -9.81 -0.18 -5.76
C GLN A 35 -8.29 -0.32 -5.83
N ALA A 36 -7.71 -1.33 -5.19
CA ALA A 36 -6.27 -1.57 -5.23
C ALA A 36 -5.78 -1.85 -6.66
N GLY A 37 -6.54 -2.65 -7.42
CA GLY A 37 -6.25 -2.93 -8.83
C GLY A 37 -6.39 -1.69 -9.72
N GLU A 38 -7.44 -0.91 -9.50
CA GLU A 38 -7.65 0.34 -10.25
C GLU A 38 -6.50 1.34 -10.00
N THR A 39 -6.08 1.52 -8.76
CA THR A 39 -4.95 2.38 -8.41
C THR A 39 -3.66 1.89 -9.08
N TYR A 40 -3.36 0.59 -9.04
CA TYR A 40 -2.18 0.02 -9.70
C TYR A 40 -2.15 0.31 -11.21
N ARG A 41 -3.31 0.20 -11.89
CA ARG A 41 -3.42 0.50 -13.32
C ARG A 41 -3.27 1.99 -13.64
N ARG A 42 -3.67 2.86 -12.71
CA ARG A 42 -3.56 4.33 -12.86
C ARG A 42 -2.13 4.84 -12.70
N PHE A 43 -1.27 4.10 -11.98
CA PHE A 43 0.14 4.46 -11.88
C PHE A 43 0.82 4.50 -13.24
N THR A 44 1.81 5.36 -13.33
CA THR A 44 2.80 5.34 -14.41
C THR A 44 3.64 4.06 -14.31
N GLU A 45 4.40 3.76 -15.37
CA GLU A 45 5.32 2.62 -15.33
C GLU A 45 6.38 2.78 -14.24
N PHE A 46 6.90 4.00 -14.08
CA PHE A 46 7.87 4.33 -13.03
C PHE A 46 7.32 4.08 -11.63
N GLU A 47 6.14 4.62 -11.31
CA GLU A 47 5.50 4.41 -10.00
C GLU A 47 5.20 2.92 -9.75
N ARG A 48 4.78 2.17 -10.78
CA ARG A 48 4.61 0.72 -10.66
C ARG A 48 5.95 0.04 -10.36
N ASN A 49 7.03 0.42 -11.02
CA ASN A 49 8.37 -0.15 -10.77
C ASN A 49 8.79 0.08 -9.32
N GLU A 50 8.69 1.32 -8.84
CA GLU A 50 9.01 1.70 -7.46
C GLU A 50 8.16 0.93 -6.43
N LEU A 51 6.86 0.81 -6.68
CA LEU A 51 5.97 0.02 -5.83
C LEU A 51 6.40 -1.44 -5.75
N ILE A 52 6.70 -2.07 -6.89
CA ILE A 52 7.13 -3.48 -6.94
C ILE A 52 8.46 -3.66 -6.20
N THR A 53 9.44 -2.77 -6.41
CA THR A 53 10.74 -2.81 -5.73
C THR A 53 10.57 -2.76 -4.20
N ASN A 54 9.78 -1.81 -3.71
CA ASN A 54 9.53 -1.65 -2.28
C ASN A 54 8.85 -2.88 -1.65
N LEU A 55 7.88 -3.47 -2.35
CA LEU A 55 7.18 -4.67 -1.90
C LEU A 55 8.10 -5.89 -1.89
N VAL A 56 8.88 -6.10 -2.95
CA VAL A 56 9.80 -7.24 -3.05
C VAL A 56 10.86 -7.15 -1.96
N ASN A 57 11.45 -5.98 -1.74
CA ASN A 57 12.45 -5.76 -0.68
C ASN A 57 11.88 -6.11 0.70
N THR A 58 10.66 -5.66 1.00
CA THR A 58 10.01 -5.92 2.29
C THR A 58 9.62 -7.39 2.45
N LEU A 59 8.97 -7.98 1.44
CA LEU A 59 8.41 -9.33 1.49
C LEU A 59 9.49 -10.42 1.40
N SER A 60 10.66 -10.14 0.83
CA SER A 60 11.74 -11.13 0.67
C SER A 60 12.21 -11.77 1.99
N THR A 61 12.13 -11.01 3.08
CA THR A 61 12.53 -11.46 4.43
C THR A 61 11.43 -12.22 5.17
N CYS A 62 10.21 -12.19 4.65
CA CYS A 62 9.05 -12.82 5.27
C CYS A 62 9.04 -14.34 5.02
N ARG A 63 8.31 -15.08 5.86
CA ARG A 63 8.09 -16.52 5.64
C ARG A 63 7.33 -16.77 4.33
N LYS A 64 7.59 -17.93 3.71
CA LYS A 64 7.06 -18.27 2.39
C LYS A 64 5.53 -18.21 2.33
N GLU A 65 4.83 -18.65 3.38
CA GLU A 65 3.37 -18.59 3.45
C GLU A 65 2.81 -17.16 3.41
N ILE A 66 3.56 -16.18 3.95
CA ILE A 66 3.17 -14.76 3.90
C ILE A 66 3.39 -14.23 2.48
N GLN A 67 4.53 -14.55 1.88
CA GLN A 67 4.83 -14.15 0.49
C GLN A 67 3.75 -14.65 -0.47
N ASP A 68 3.36 -15.93 -0.34
CA ASP A 68 2.35 -16.55 -1.19
C ASP A 68 0.98 -15.91 -1.03
N GLN A 69 0.57 -15.65 0.22
CA GLN A 69 -0.70 -14.98 0.48
C GLN A 69 -0.74 -13.56 -0.10
N MET A 70 0.37 -12.83 -0.02
CA MET A 70 0.47 -11.48 -0.57
C MET A 70 0.46 -11.48 -2.10
N ILE A 71 1.17 -12.41 -2.73
CA ILE A 71 1.11 -12.60 -4.19
C ILE A 71 -0.33 -12.87 -4.61
N GLU A 72 -1.04 -13.79 -3.94
CA GLU A 72 -2.44 -14.10 -4.24
C GLU A 72 -3.34 -12.85 -4.13
N ASN A 73 -3.16 -12.06 -3.06
CA ASN A 73 -3.93 -10.82 -2.86
C ASN A 73 -3.66 -9.78 -3.94
N PHE A 74 -2.40 -9.61 -4.35
CA PHE A 74 -2.05 -8.70 -5.43
C PHE A 74 -2.56 -9.20 -6.79
N THR A 75 -2.54 -10.51 -7.04
CA THR A 75 -3.15 -11.10 -8.25
C THR A 75 -4.66 -10.87 -8.29
N LYS A 76 -5.36 -10.96 -7.15
CA LYS A 76 -6.80 -10.65 -7.05
C LYS A 76 -7.09 -9.17 -7.34
N ALA A 77 -6.17 -8.27 -7.04
CA ALA A 77 -6.27 -6.86 -7.39
C ALA A 77 -5.98 -6.62 -8.88
N ASP A 78 -4.87 -7.15 -9.38
CA ASP A 78 -4.49 -7.11 -10.79
C ASP A 78 -3.51 -8.26 -11.14
N PRO A 79 -3.73 -9.03 -12.23
CA PRO A 79 -2.86 -10.14 -12.59
C PRO A 79 -1.40 -9.74 -12.86
N ASP A 80 -1.16 -8.58 -13.47
CA ASP A 80 0.20 -8.09 -13.72
C ASP A 80 0.89 -7.71 -12.41
N TYR A 81 0.15 -7.08 -11.50
CA TYR A 81 0.67 -6.71 -10.19
C TYR A 81 1.19 -7.93 -9.42
N GLY A 82 0.34 -8.95 -9.25
CA GLY A 82 0.77 -10.17 -8.55
C GLY A 82 1.91 -10.89 -9.25
N LYS A 83 1.90 -10.95 -10.60
CA LYS A 83 2.99 -11.55 -11.39
C LYS A 83 4.32 -10.86 -11.13
N ARG A 84 4.36 -9.53 -11.18
CA ARG A 84 5.60 -8.75 -11.01
C ARG A 84 6.19 -8.87 -9.60
N VAL A 85 5.33 -8.91 -8.57
CA VAL A 85 5.79 -9.20 -7.20
C VAL A 85 6.39 -10.61 -7.10
N ALA A 86 5.71 -11.62 -7.66
CA ALA A 86 6.19 -12.99 -7.65
C ALA A 86 7.55 -13.16 -8.36
N GLU A 87 7.71 -12.53 -9.53
CA GLU A 87 8.96 -12.54 -10.28
C GLU A 87 10.09 -11.83 -9.53
N GLY A 88 9.81 -10.69 -8.89
CA GLY A 88 10.80 -9.98 -8.08
C GLY A 88 11.27 -10.81 -6.87
N LEU A 89 10.34 -11.44 -6.15
CA LEU A 89 10.68 -12.31 -5.02
C LEU A 89 11.51 -13.53 -5.44
N LYS A 90 11.19 -14.13 -6.60
CA LYS A 90 11.97 -15.22 -7.17
C LYS A 90 13.41 -14.79 -7.46
N LYS A 91 13.61 -13.62 -8.07
CA LYS A 91 14.96 -13.07 -8.36
C LYS A 91 15.78 -12.87 -7.09
N VAL A 92 15.18 -12.32 -6.03
CA VAL A 92 15.89 -12.13 -4.74
C VAL A 92 16.29 -13.49 -4.14
N SER A 93 15.41 -14.49 -4.19
CA SER A 93 15.71 -15.84 -3.70
C SER A 93 16.85 -16.52 -4.49
N GLU A 94 16.96 -16.24 -5.79
CA GLU A 94 18.03 -16.78 -6.65
C GLU A 94 19.37 -16.08 -6.43
N ASN A 95 19.35 -14.78 -6.10
CA ASN A 95 20.55 -13.94 -6.04
C ASN A 95 21.32 -13.95 -4.71
N ASN A 96 20.78 -14.55 -3.63
CA ASN A 96 21.44 -14.78 -2.32
C ASN A 96 22.63 -13.84 -1.99
N SER A 97 22.39 -12.53 -1.95
CA SER A 97 23.32 -11.57 -1.38
C SER A 97 23.04 -11.47 0.12
N ASN A 98 23.78 -12.25 0.91
CA ASN A 98 23.82 -12.15 2.38
C ASN A 98 24.55 -10.87 2.83
N GLY A 99 24.08 -9.70 2.37
CA GLY A 99 24.63 -8.39 2.70
C GLY A 99 23.67 -7.57 3.56
N PRO A 100 24.16 -6.72 4.48
CA PRO A 100 23.31 -5.79 5.23
C PRO A 100 22.56 -4.85 4.27
N ILE A 101 21.24 -4.73 4.48
CA ILE A 101 20.27 -3.95 3.69
C ILE A 101 20.72 -2.50 3.37
N GLY A 102 21.62 -1.92 4.17
CA GLY A 102 22.04 -0.52 4.05
C GLY A 102 23.24 -0.22 3.14
N THR A 103 23.94 -1.20 2.56
CA THR A 103 25.28 -0.94 1.97
C THR A 103 25.41 -1.11 0.46
N THR A 104 24.53 -1.85 -0.22
CA THR A 104 24.83 -2.29 -1.59
C THR A 104 24.35 -1.34 -2.69
N GLU A 105 23.36 -0.47 -2.46
CA GLU A 105 22.75 0.34 -3.54
C GLU A 105 22.40 1.79 -3.16
N THR A 106 22.85 2.30 -2.01
CA THR A 106 22.49 3.66 -1.54
C THR A 106 22.93 4.77 -2.49
N GLU A 107 24.10 4.63 -3.11
CA GLU A 107 24.61 5.64 -4.06
C GLU A 107 23.90 5.60 -5.42
N GLN A 108 23.49 4.41 -5.87
CA GLN A 108 22.76 4.24 -7.13
C GLN A 108 21.29 4.67 -6.99
N ALA A 109 20.64 4.31 -5.89
CA ALA A 109 19.27 4.73 -5.60
C ALA A 109 19.16 6.26 -5.48
N ALA A 110 20.14 6.91 -4.85
CA ALA A 110 20.17 8.38 -4.77
C ALA A 110 20.33 9.04 -6.15
N LYS A 111 21.24 8.53 -6.99
CA LYS A 111 21.46 9.06 -8.35
C LYS A 111 20.26 8.82 -9.28
N GLN A 112 19.58 7.69 -9.12
CA GLN A 112 18.41 7.36 -9.92
C GLN A 112 17.21 8.24 -9.53
N ALA A 113 16.97 8.46 -8.24
CA ALA A 113 15.93 9.38 -7.75
C ALA A 113 16.14 10.84 -8.20
N GLU A 114 17.39 11.28 -8.33
CA GLU A 114 17.71 12.60 -8.92
C GLU A 114 17.36 12.69 -10.41
N GLN A 115 17.57 11.62 -11.18
CA GLN A 115 17.28 11.58 -12.61
C GLN A 115 15.78 11.46 -12.91
N GLU A 116 15.05 10.72 -12.07
CA GLU A 116 13.63 10.42 -12.25
C GLU A 116 12.71 11.39 -11.49
N SER A 117 13.29 12.35 -10.75
CA SER A 117 12.53 13.45 -10.15
C SER A 117 11.88 14.30 -11.25
N HIS A 118 10.55 14.26 -11.28
CA HIS A 118 9.72 15.16 -12.07
C HIS A 118 8.84 15.99 -11.14
N PRO A 119 8.65 17.30 -11.43
CA PRO A 119 7.75 18.13 -10.65
C PRO A 119 6.33 17.55 -10.73
N SER A 120 5.75 17.22 -9.58
CA SER A 120 4.33 16.88 -9.48
C SER A 120 3.53 18.17 -9.56
N ASP A 121 2.54 18.23 -10.46
CA ASP A 121 1.62 19.37 -10.55
C ASP A 121 0.85 19.52 -9.22
N PRO A 122 0.86 20.72 -8.61
CA PRO A 122 -0.03 21.00 -7.49
C PRO A 122 -1.46 21.16 -8.02
N TYR A 123 -2.40 20.49 -7.34
CA TYR A 123 -3.84 20.64 -7.57
C TYR A 123 -4.30 22.10 -7.55
#